data_AF-A0A9Q3YUF5-F1
#
_entry.id   AF-A0A9Q3YUF5-F1
#
_cell.length_a   1.000
_cell.length_b   1.000
_cell.length_c   1.000
_cell.angle_alpha   90.00
_cell.angle_beta   90.00
_cell.angle_gamma   90.00
#
_symmetry.space_group_name_H-M   'P 1'
#
loop_
_entity.id
_entity.type
_entity.pdbx_description
1 polymer ?
#
loop_
_entity_poly.entity_id
_entity_poly.type
_entity_poly.pdbx_seq_one_letter_code
_entity_poly.pdbx_strand_id
1 'polypeptide(L)'
;MEKLLKYLLVILGITGGICLIYFFAMTLMIGYAFGSFDKIYSTSELKEEYFSKEIEIKELVSYYNKIKPKNYSIDIEFKDDETLDRLQITTNKDSTYNVTYQGWDFRVADLQNDSLKNILNWEVDVVKELKVKLDKANCISVEDGEPIKIGFKRSGLGMYSFNIFQKTQTDRGEYNNKCEYILVNRNLMLEYGGGAIGPQCFPDKN
;
A
#
# COMPACT_ATOMS: atom_id res chain seq x y z
N MET A 1 6.46 60.07 13.27
CA MET A 1 5.35 59.10 13.22
C MET A 1 5.22 58.44 11.84
N GLU A 2 5.16 59.19 10.74
CA GLU A 2 4.94 58.64 9.38
C GLU A 2 5.99 57.61 8.91
N LYS A 3 7.28 57.87 9.17
CA LYS A 3 8.35 56.91 8.79
C LYS A 3 8.24 55.57 9.53
N LEU A 4 7.89 55.61 10.82
CA LEU A 4 7.69 54.40 11.62
C LEU A 4 6.48 53.60 11.13
N LEU A 5 5.37 54.28 10.82
CA LEU A 5 4.19 53.63 10.24
C LEU A 5 4.51 52.98 8.88
N LYS A 6 5.27 53.67 8.03
CA LYS A 6 5.70 53.12 6.72
C LYS A 6 6.56 51.87 6.88
N TYR A 7 7.56 51.88 7.77
CA TYR A 7 8.37 50.69 8.03
C TYR A 7 7.56 49.55 8.62
N LEU A 8 6.61 49.84 9.52
CA LEU A 8 5.73 48.83 10.10
C LEU A 8 4.83 48.18 9.04
N LEU A 9 4.26 48.95 8.12
CA LEU A 9 3.46 48.42 7.01
C LEU A 9 4.29 47.57 6.04
N VAL A 10 5.54 47.98 5.74
CA VAL A 10 6.46 47.19 4.91
C VAL A 10 6.80 45.86 5.58
N ILE A 11 7.13 45.89 6.89
CA ILE A 11 7.43 44.68 7.65
C ILE A 11 6.21 43.75 7.70
N LEU A 12 5.02 44.26 7.99
CA LEU A 12 3.78 43.47 7.99
C LEU A 12 3.46 42.89 6.60
N GLY A 13 3.71 43.65 5.54
CA GLY A 13 3.55 43.15 4.17
C GLY A 13 4.51 42.00 3.85
N ILE A 14 5.78 42.12 4.25
CA ILE A 14 6.79 41.08 4.06
C ILE A 14 6.46 39.84 4.90
N THR A 15 6.18 40.00 6.19
CA THR A 15 5.85 38.87 7.08
C THR A 15 4.55 38.20 6.65
N GLY A 16 3.51 38.96 6.30
CA GLY A 16 2.27 38.44 5.74
C GLY A 16 2.49 37.67 4.44
N GLY A 17 3.31 38.19 3.53
CA GLY A 17 3.69 37.50 2.30
C GLY A 17 4.42 36.17 2.56
N ILE A 18 5.38 36.14 3.47
CA ILE A 18 6.10 34.93 3.86
C ILE A 18 5.13 33.90 4.49
N CYS A 19 4.25 34.34 5.39
CA CYS A 19 3.24 33.47 6.00
C CYS A 19 2.29 32.86 4.95
N LEU A 20 1.87 33.64 3.94
CA LEU A 20 1.03 33.14 2.85
C LEU A 20 1.78 32.10 2.01
N ILE A 21 3.02 32.37 1.63
CA ILE A 21 3.85 31.40 0.87
C ILE A 21 4.01 30.11 1.66
N TYR A 22 4.30 30.21 2.96
CA TYR A 22 4.41 29.06 3.85
C TYR A 22 3.10 28.27 3.94
N PHE A 23 1.96 28.97 4.07
CA PHE A 23 0.65 28.34 4.09
C PHE A 23 0.37 27.56 2.79
N PHE A 24 0.63 28.16 1.63
CA PHE A 24 0.48 27.48 0.33
C PHE A 24 1.44 26.30 0.17
N ALA A 25 2.69 26.43 0.62
CA ALA A 25 3.64 25.32 0.59
C ALA A 25 3.17 24.15 1.49
N MET A 26 2.66 24.46 2.68
CA MET A 26 2.11 23.46 3.59
C MET A 26 0.87 22.77 3.03
N THR A 27 -0.08 23.51 2.44
CA THR A 27 -1.27 22.90 1.83
C THR A 27 -0.92 22.03 0.63
N LEU A 28 0.07 22.43 -0.19
CA LEU A 28 0.57 21.61 -1.28
C LEU A 28 1.26 20.34 -0.77
N MET A 29 2.11 20.42 0.26
CA MET A 29 2.76 19.24 0.86
C MET A 29 1.74 18.26 1.44
N ILE A 30 0.73 18.77 2.17
CA ILE A 30 -0.37 17.94 2.68
C ILE A 30 -1.15 17.33 1.52
N GLY A 31 -1.50 18.13 0.51
CA GLY A 31 -2.21 17.65 -0.67
C GLY A 31 -1.46 16.51 -1.36
N TYR A 32 -0.14 16.64 -1.53
CA TYR A 32 0.72 15.60 -2.08
C TYR A 32 0.74 14.33 -1.22
N ALA A 33 0.92 14.46 0.10
CA ALA A 33 0.95 13.31 1.02
C ALA A 33 -0.37 12.52 1.03
N PHE A 34 -1.50 13.20 0.81
CA PHE A 34 -2.83 12.60 0.74
C PHE A 34 -3.30 12.28 -0.68
N GLY A 35 -2.41 12.36 -1.68
CA GLY A 35 -2.69 11.92 -3.04
C GLY A 35 -3.65 12.83 -3.81
N SER A 36 -3.70 14.13 -3.50
CA SER A 36 -4.54 15.12 -4.22
C SER A 36 -4.22 15.23 -5.71
N PHE A 37 -3.06 14.71 -6.13
CA PHE A 37 -2.60 14.70 -7.51
C PHE A 37 -2.43 13.28 -8.07
N ASP A 38 -2.75 12.26 -7.27
CA ASP A 38 -2.59 10.87 -7.68
C ASP A 38 -3.75 10.43 -8.58
N LYS A 39 -3.51 9.40 -9.39
CA LYS A 39 -4.59 8.79 -10.16
C LYS A 39 -5.55 8.10 -9.20
N ILE A 40 -6.79 8.57 -9.25
CA ILE A 40 -7.92 7.91 -8.62
C ILE A 40 -8.42 6.82 -9.57
N TYR A 41 -8.61 5.60 -9.07
CA TYR A 41 -9.12 4.48 -9.87
C TYR A 41 -10.58 4.17 -9.54
N SER A 42 -11.40 4.13 -10.57
CA SER A 42 -12.78 3.65 -10.49
C SER A 42 -12.82 2.13 -10.27
N THR A 43 -13.95 1.63 -9.75
CA THR A 43 -14.17 0.18 -9.60
C THR A 43 -14.16 -0.56 -10.95
N SER A 44 -14.54 0.09 -12.04
CA SER A 44 -14.48 -0.48 -13.40
C SER A 44 -13.05 -0.57 -13.92
N GLU A 45 -12.23 0.47 -13.74
CA GLU A 45 -10.83 0.44 -14.14
C GLU A 45 -10.06 -0.64 -13.39
N LEU A 46 -10.31 -0.81 -12.09
CA LEU A 46 -9.67 -1.88 -11.32
C LEU A 46 -10.06 -3.29 -11.79
N LYS A 47 -11.32 -3.48 -12.21
CA LYS A 47 -11.73 -4.74 -12.84
C LYS A 47 -11.00 -4.96 -14.16
N GLU A 48 -10.89 -3.94 -14.99
CA GLU A 48 -10.17 -4.01 -16.26
C GLU A 48 -8.69 -4.34 -16.05
N GLU A 49 -8.01 -3.65 -15.13
CA GLU A 49 -6.62 -3.92 -14.75
C GLU A 49 -6.45 -5.38 -14.28
N TYR A 50 -7.29 -5.84 -13.36
CA TYR A 50 -7.25 -7.22 -12.88
C TYR A 50 -7.44 -8.24 -14.01
N PHE A 51 -8.50 -8.11 -14.82
CA PHE A 51 -8.81 -9.10 -15.85
C PHE A 51 -7.81 -9.07 -17.02
N SER A 52 -7.20 -7.91 -17.30
CA SER A 52 -6.12 -7.81 -18.28
C SER A 52 -4.81 -8.48 -17.81
N LYS A 53 -4.64 -8.69 -16.50
CA LYS A 53 -3.46 -9.28 -15.83
C LYS A 53 -3.76 -10.53 -15.02
N GLU A 54 -4.89 -11.19 -15.27
CA GLU A 54 -5.38 -12.28 -14.42
C GLU A 54 -4.39 -13.46 -14.36
N ILE A 55 -3.73 -13.77 -15.49
CA ILE A 55 -2.75 -14.84 -15.56
C ILE A 55 -1.52 -14.49 -14.71
N GLU A 56 -0.99 -13.28 -14.86
CA GLU A 56 0.17 -12.80 -14.11
C GLU A 56 -0.11 -12.71 -12.60
N ILE A 57 -1.30 -12.23 -12.21
CA ILE A 57 -1.72 -12.20 -10.81
C ILE A 57 -1.84 -13.62 -10.24
N LYS A 58 -2.40 -14.56 -11.01
CA LYS A 58 -2.49 -15.97 -10.60
C LYS A 58 -1.11 -16.60 -10.43
N GLU A 59 -0.18 -16.31 -11.33
CA GLU A 59 1.21 -16.76 -11.22
C GLU A 59 1.92 -16.16 -10.01
N LEU A 60 1.71 -14.87 -9.74
CA LEU A 60 2.23 -14.18 -8.55
C LEU A 60 1.73 -14.84 -7.27
N VAL A 61 0.41 -15.06 -7.15
CA VAL A 61 -0.20 -15.72 -5.98
C VAL A 61 0.34 -17.14 -5.81
N SER A 62 0.46 -17.89 -6.90
CA SER A 62 1.02 -19.25 -6.88
C SER A 62 2.48 -19.26 -6.43
N TYR A 63 3.29 -18.32 -6.93
CA TYR A 63 4.68 -18.16 -6.56
C TYR A 63 4.81 -17.79 -5.07
N TYR A 64 4.05 -16.80 -4.61
CA TYR A 64 4.06 -16.36 -3.23
C TYR A 64 3.70 -17.49 -2.26
N ASN A 65 2.62 -18.23 -2.55
CA ASN A 65 2.21 -19.37 -1.72
C ASN A 65 3.28 -20.49 -1.65
N LYS A 66 4.17 -20.59 -2.62
CA LYS A 66 5.29 -21.53 -2.61
C LYS A 66 6.44 -21.06 -1.72
N ILE A 67 6.71 -19.76 -1.71
CA ILE A 67 7.87 -19.20 -1.00
C ILE A 67 7.55 -18.72 0.42
N LYS A 68 6.27 -18.50 0.76
CA LYS A 68 5.91 -17.93 2.05
C LYS A 68 6.33 -18.84 3.23
N PRO A 69 6.85 -18.25 4.32
CA PRO A 69 7.23 -19.01 5.51
C PRO A 69 5.99 -19.60 6.22
N LYS A 70 6.10 -20.81 6.76
CA LYS A 70 4.93 -21.55 7.31
C LYS A 70 4.33 -20.93 8.57
N ASN A 71 5.16 -20.34 9.42
CA ASN A 71 4.77 -19.88 10.76
C ASN A 71 4.61 -18.36 10.86
N TYR A 72 4.72 -17.65 9.73
CA TYR A 72 4.71 -16.21 9.68
C TYR A 72 3.81 -15.74 8.54
N SER A 73 3.10 -14.64 8.77
CA SER A 73 2.46 -13.88 7.69
C SER A 73 3.36 -12.72 7.31
N ILE A 74 3.54 -12.53 6.00
CA ILE A 74 4.40 -11.48 5.45
C ILE A 74 3.52 -10.47 4.72
N ASP A 75 3.78 -9.19 4.97
CA ASP A 75 3.30 -8.07 4.20
C ASP A 75 4.52 -7.32 3.67
N ILE A 76 4.70 -7.32 2.36
CA ILE A 76 5.87 -6.75 1.68
C ILE A 76 5.41 -5.82 0.55
N GLU A 77 5.90 -4.59 0.57
CA GLU A 77 5.63 -3.57 -0.44
C GLU A 77 6.95 -3.05 -1.01
N PHE A 78 7.06 -3.07 -2.34
CA PHE A 78 8.22 -2.59 -3.07
C PHE A 78 8.06 -1.12 -3.44
N LYS A 79 9.11 -0.33 -3.17
CA LYS A 79 9.26 1.03 -3.67
C LYS A 79 9.95 1.03 -5.02
N ASP A 80 11.00 0.24 -5.13
CA ASP A 80 11.80 0.01 -6.34
C ASP A 80 12.46 -1.39 -6.25
N ASP A 81 13.44 -1.67 -7.12
CA ASP A 81 14.10 -2.97 -7.20
C ASP A 81 15.08 -3.23 -6.04
N GLU A 82 15.51 -2.19 -5.33
CA GLU A 82 16.50 -2.27 -4.24
C GLU A 82 15.91 -1.93 -2.87
N THR A 83 14.74 -1.27 -2.84
CA THR A 83 14.12 -0.69 -1.65
C THR A 83 12.68 -1.14 -1.50
N LEU A 84 12.35 -1.50 -0.26
CA LEU A 84 11.02 -1.85 0.16
C LEU A 84 10.40 -0.68 0.93
N ASP A 85 9.19 -0.28 0.52
CA ASP A 85 8.43 0.78 1.22
C ASP A 85 7.99 0.27 2.59
N ARG A 86 7.64 -1.02 2.68
CA ARG A 86 7.19 -1.68 3.91
C ARG A 86 7.57 -3.15 3.93
N LEU A 87 7.97 -3.64 5.10
CA LEU A 87 7.93 -5.06 5.45
C LEU A 87 7.37 -5.22 6.85
N GLN A 88 6.36 -6.06 6.97
CA GLN A 88 5.82 -6.49 8.23
C GLN A 88 5.80 -8.02 8.26
N ILE A 89 6.30 -8.56 9.38
CA ILE A 89 6.32 -9.99 9.65
C ILE A 89 5.57 -10.22 10.95
N THR A 90 4.51 -11.02 10.91
CA THR A 90 3.73 -11.38 12.10
C THR A 90 3.79 -12.89 12.32
N THR A 91 3.71 -13.33 13.57
CA THR A 91 3.62 -14.78 13.87
C THR A 91 2.21 -15.29 13.65
N ASN A 92 2.09 -16.44 12.99
CA ASN A 92 0.79 -17.10 12.73
C ASN A 92 0.34 -18.01 13.88
N LYS A 93 0.80 -17.76 15.12
CA LYS A 93 0.51 -18.60 16.28
C LYS A 93 -0.60 -17.99 17.14
N ASP A 94 -1.74 -18.69 17.17
CA ASP A 94 -2.79 -18.60 18.18
C ASP A 94 -3.30 -17.18 18.47
N SER A 95 -4.16 -16.65 17.59
CA SER A 95 -5.07 -15.51 17.85
C SER A 95 -4.44 -14.20 18.33
N THR A 96 -3.11 -14.15 18.46
CA THR A 96 -2.32 -13.02 18.93
C THR A 96 -1.38 -12.64 17.81
N TYR A 97 -1.82 -11.68 17.00
CA TYR A 97 -1.05 -11.08 15.92
C TYR A 97 0.13 -10.30 16.51
N ASN A 98 1.21 -11.00 16.84
CA ASN A 98 2.43 -10.38 17.34
C ASN A 98 3.32 -9.99 16.16
N VAL A 99 3.53 -8.69 16.00
CA VAL A 99 4.49 -8.14 15.04
C VAL A 99 5.89 -8.54 15.48
N THR A 100 6.53 -9.42 14.71
CA THR A 100 7.92 -9.87 14.91
C THR A 100 8.90 -8.88 14.32
N TYR A 101 8.54 -8.25 13.21
CA TYR A 101 9.31 -7.22 12.56
C TYR A 101 8.39 -6.25 11.83
N GLN A 102 8.75 -4.97 11.85
CA GLN A 102 8.15 -3.93 11.03
C GLN A 102 9.22 -2.93 10.63
N GLY A 103 9.32 -2.64 9.33
CA GLY A 103 10.27 -1.69 8.78
C GLY A 103 9.70 -0.94 7.58
N TRP A 104 10.20 0.28 7.39
CA TRP A 104 9.88 1.17 6.28
C TRP A 104 11.17 1.63 5.61
N ASP A 105 11.13 1.95 4.32
CA ASP A 105 12.26 2.45 3.53
C ASP A 105 13.55 1.64 3.75
N PHE A 106 13.44 0.31 3.68
CA PHE A 106 14.55 -0.59 3.99
C PHE A 106 15.06 -1.30 2.75
N ARG A 107 16.34 -1.64 2.72
CA ARG A 107 16.97 -2.22 1.52
C ARG A 107 16.66 -3.71 1.42
N VAL A 108 16.38 -4.18 0.21
CA VAL A 108 16.18 -5.61 -0.10
C VAL A 108 17.39 -6.45 0.34
N ALA A 109 18.60 -5.91 0.22
CA ALA A 109 19.83 -6.59 0.67
C ALA A 109 19.83 -6.90 2.18
N ASP A 110 19.17 -6.07 2.99
CA ASP A 110 19.15 -6.21 4.45
C ASP A 110 18.28 -7.40 4.90
N LEU A 111 17.44 -7.96 4.01
CA LEU A 111 16.73 -9.23 4.23
C LEU A 111 17.69 -10.41 4.46
N GLN A 112 18.95 -10.28 4.05
CA GLN A 112 19.97 -11.30 4.26
C GLN A 112 20.65 -11.23 5.63
N ASN A 113 20.29 -10.27 6.49
CA ASN A 113 20.69 -10.31 7.90
C ASN A 113 20.17 -11.59 8.56
N ASP A 114 21.01 -12.26 9.36
CA ASP A 114 20.71 -13.51 10.05
C ASP A 114 19.31 -13.56 10.69
N SER A 115 18.86 -12.47 11.34
CA SER A 115 17.54 -12.43 11.98
C SER A 115 16.37 -12.57 10.99
N LEU A 116 16.40 -11.84 9.87
CA LEU A 116 15.34 -11.88 8.86
C LEU A 116 15.48 -13.11 7.96
N LYS A 117 16.72 -13.47 7.61
CA LYS A 117 17.03 -14.66 6.81
C LYS A 117 16.53 -15.94 7.48
N ASN A 118 16.67 -16.07 8.79
CA ASN A 118 16.17 -17.23 9.54
C ASN A 118 14.64 -17.32 9.57
N ILE A 119 13.93 -16.19 9.47
CA ILE A 119 12.46 -16.15 9.47
C ILE A 119 11.91 -16.42 8.07
N LEU A 120 12.40 -15.69 7.08
CA LEU A 120 11.90 -15.72 5.70
C LEU A 120 12.41 -16.95 4.95
N ASN A 121 13.66 -17.35 5.20
CA ASN A 121 14.40 -18.32 4.41
C ASN A 121 14.37 -17.97 2.91
N TRP A 122 14.45 -16.67 2.60
CA TRP A 122 14.48 -16.13 1.24
C TRP A 122 15.91 -15.74 0.87
N GLU A 123 16.40 -16.28 -0.24
CA GLU A 123 17.58 -15.73 -0.90
C GLU A 123 17.21 -14.45 -1.66
N VAL A 124 18.18 -13.59 -1.95
CA VAL A 124 17.94 -12.32 -2.67
C VAL A 124 17.20 -12.54 -4.00
N ASP A 125 17.51 -13.63 -4.70
CA ASP A 125 16.86 -13.95 -5.98
C ASP A 125 15.38 -14.32 -5.83
N VAL A 126 14.97 -14.86 -4.67
CA VAL A 126 13.55 -15.11 -4.38
C VAL A 126 12.79 -13.78 -4.28
N VAL A 127 13.40 -12.79 -3.64
CA VAL A 127 12.79 -11.46 -3.47
C VAL A 127 12.73 -10.71 -4.80
N LYS A 128 13.79 -10.82 -5.62
CA LYS A 128 13.81 -10.26 -6.97
C LYS A 128 12.76 -10.90 -7.88
N GLU A 129 12.62 -12.22 -7.85
CA GLU A 129 11.59 -12.91 -8.64
C GLU A 129 10.18 -12.52 -8.16
N LEU A 130 9.96 -12.34 -6.85
CA LEU A 130 8.70 -11.80 -6.33
C LEU A 130 8.40 -10.42 -6.92
N LYS A 131 9.39 -9.52 -6.95
CA LYS A 131 9.29 -8.19 -7.57
C LYS A 131 8.95 -8.28 -9.07
N VAL A 132 9.65 -9.14 -9.81
CA VAL A 132 9.39 -9.37 -11.24
C VAL A 132 7.94 -9.84 -11.48
N LYS A 133 7.42 -10.73 -10.62
CA LYS A 133 6.03 -11.19 -10.70
C LYS A 133 5.02 -10.06 -10.41
N LEU A 134 5.31 -9.24 -9.41
CA LEU A 134 4.53 -8.03 -9.09
C LEU A 134 4.50 -7.05 -10.27
N ASP A 135 5.65 -6.72 -10.85
CA ASP A 135 5.75 -5.79 -11.97
C ASP A 135 4.98 -6.27 -13.21
N LYS A 136 5.06 -7.58 -13.53
CA LYS A 136 4.29 -8.18 -14.63
C LYS A 136 2.78 -8.08 -14.42
N ALA A 137 2.34 -8.21 -13.16
CA ALA A 137 0.97 -8.03 -12.71
C ALA A 137 0.57 -6.55 -12.52
N ASN A 138 1.47 -5.59 -12.81
CA ASN A 138 1.29 -4.16 -12.55
C ASN A 138 1.00 -3.82 -11.07
N CYS A 139 1.47 -4.63 -10.14
CA CYS A 139 1.25 -4.52 -8.70
C CYS A 139 2.56 -4.21 -7.96
N ILE A 140 2.47 -3.81 -6.68
CA ILE A 140 3.61 -3.37 -5.87
C ILE A 140 3.74 -4.06 -4.50
N SER A 141 2.70 -4.73 -4.03
CA SER A 141 2.76 -5.44 -2.73
C SER A 141 2.01 -6.75 -2.71
N VAL A 142 2.38 -7.58 -1.74
CA VAL A 142 1.63 -8.78 -1.35
C VAL A 142 1.56 -8.87 0.17
N GLU A 143 0.38 -9.15 0.68
CA GLU A 143 0.10 -9.40 2.09
C GLU A 143 -0.54 -10.78 2.25
N ASP A 144 0.08 -11.63 3.08
CA ASP A 144 -0.40 -12.98 3.36
C ASP A 144 -1.72 -12.94 4.13
N GLY A 145 -2.61 -13.85 3.78
CA GLY A 145 -3.93 -13.93 4.37
C GLY A 145 -4.86 -14.86 3.62
N GLU A 146 -6.10 -14.92 4.09
CA GLU A 146 -7.22 -15.44 3.33
C GLU A 146 -8.35 -14.41 3.41
N PRO A 147 -8.59 -13.62 2.35
CA PRO A 147 -7.92 -13.66 1.04
C PRO A 147 -6.45 -13.20 1.08
N ILE A 148 -5.65 -13.60 0.07
CA ILE A 148 -4.34 -12.98 -0.16
C ILE A 148 -4.56 -11.61 -0.79
N LYS A 149 -3.91 -10.57 -0.26
CA LYS A 149 -4.06 -9.20 -0.77
C LYS A 149 -2.88 -8.85 -1.66
N ILE A 150 -3.18 -8.41 -2.88
CA ILE A 150 -2.20 -7.94 -3.87
C ILE A 150 -2.41 -6.43 -4.04
N GLY A 151 -1.47 -5.62 -3.58
CA GLY A 151 -1.57 -4.17 -3.70
C GLY A 151 -1.19 -3.72 -5.10
N PHE A 152 -2.10 -3.00 -5.75
CA PHE A 152 -1.97 -2.51 -7.12
C PHE A 152 -1.18 -1.20 -7.18
N LYS A 153 -1.74 -0.11 -6.64
CA LYS A 153 -1.13 1.22 -6.63
C LYS A 153 -1.60 2.01 -5.40
N ARG A 154 -0.75 2.92 -4.94
CA ARG A 154 -1.14 3.92 -3.94
C ARG A 154 -1.86 5.12 -4.54
N SER A 155 -2.72 5.71 -3.72
CA SER A 155 -3.23 7.07 -3.86
C SER A 155 -3.16 7.71 -2.48
N GLY A 156 -2.16 8.56 -2.27
CA GLY A 156 -1.76 9.09 -0.98
C GLY A 156 -1.38 7.96 0.00
N LEU A 157 -2.03 7.96 1.16
CA LEU A 157 -1.86 6.93 2.18
C LEU A 157 -2.74 5.68 1.95
N GLY A 158 -3.58 5.70 0.91
CA GLY A 158 -4.44 4.58 0.51
C GLY A 158 -3.77 3.66 -0.50
N MET A 159 -4.19 2.40 -0.49
CA MET A 159 -3.78 1.38 -1.46
C MET A 159 -5.01 0.80 -2.14
N TYR A 160 -5.02 0.81 -3.48
CA TYR A 160 -5.93 -0.03 -4.26
C TYR A 160 -5.39 -1.45 -4.28
N SER A 161 -6.22 -2.45 -3.99
CA SER A 161 -5.78 -3.84 -3.88
C SER A 161 -6.77 -4.83 -4.49
N PHE A 162 -6.22 -5.96 -4.96
CA PHE A 162 -6.96 -7.15 -5.36
C PHE A 162 -6.84 -8.20 -4.26
N ASN A 163 -7.96 -8.56 -3.66
CA ASN A 163 -8.05 -9.58 -2.63
C ASN A 163 -8.53 -10.89 -3.25
N ILE A 164 -7.65 -11.89 -3.29
CA ILE A 164 -7.86 -13.15 -3.99
C ILE A 164 -8.17 -14.28 -2.99
N PHE A 165 -9.42 -14.74 -2.97
CA PHE A 165 -9.82 -15.84 -2.10
C PHE A 165 -9.17 -17.15 -2.54
N GLN A 166 -8.42 -17.79 -1.67
CA GLN A 166 -7.81 -19.10 -1.93
C GLN A 166 -8.72 -20.25 -1.49
N LYS A 167 -9.66 -19.99 -0.56
CA LYS A 167 -10.55 -20.99 0.01
C LYS A 167 -12.00 -20.75 -0.39
N THR A 168 -12.69 -21.83 -0.74
CA THR A 168 -14.11 -21.77 -1.14
C THR A 168 -15.02 -21.41 0.05
N GLN A 169 -14.65 -21.84 1.25
CA GLN A 169 -15.41 -21.70 2.49
C GLN A 169 -15.20 -20.38 3.23
N THR A 170 -14.35 -19.48 2.72
CA THR A 170 -14.13 -18.16 3.33
C THR A 170 -15.45 -17.40 3.40
N ASP A 171 -15.78 -16.86 4.57
CA ASP A 171 -16.94 -15.98 4.70
C ASP A 171 -16.69 -14.70 3.89
N ARG A 172 -17.66 -14.32 3.08
CA ARG A 172 -17.61 -13.15 2.20
C ARG A 172 -18.59 -12.07 2.60
N GLY A 173 -19.37 -12.28 3.66
CA GLY A 173 -20.40 -11.35 4.12
C GLY A 173 -19.84 -10.00 4.56
N GLU A 174 -18.66 -9.99 5.18
CA GLU A 174 -17.99 -8.77 5.67
C GLU A 174 -17.38 -7.91 4.55
N TYR A 175 -17.28 -8.46 3.33
CA TYR A 175 -16.48 -7.95 2.21
C TYR A 175 -17.32 -7.28 1.10
N ASN A 176 -18.51 -6.77 1.46
CA ASN A 176 -19.39 -6.07 0.52
C ASN A 176 -20.04 -4.84 1.15
N ASN A 177 -19.22 -3.97 1.76
CA ASN A 177 -19.68 -2.73 2.38
C ASN A 177 -19.88 -1.58 1.37
N LYS A 178 -19.61 -1.82 0.07
CA LYS A 178 -19.75 -0.85 -1.04
C LYS A 178 -18.96 0.45 -0.87
N CYS A 179 -18.01 0.48 0.06
CA CYS A 179 -17.16 1.61 0.34
C CYS A 179 -15.71 1.17 0.20
N GLU A 180 -15.19 0.45 1.19
CA GLU A 180 -13.82 -0.07 1.20
C GLU A 180 -13.70 -1.33 0.35
N TYR A 181 -14.73 -2.18 0.37
CA TYR A 181 -14.74 -3.49 -0.27
C TYR A 181 -15.84 -3.62 -1.32
N ILE A 182 -15.45 -4.14 -2.50
CA ILE A 182 -16.36 -4.49 -3.59
C ILE A 182 -16.12 -5.95 -4.00
N LEU A 183 -17.03 -6.83 -3.63
CA LEU A 183 -17.00 -8.22 -4.08
C LEU A 183 -17.35 -8.30 -5.58
N VAL A 184 -16.38 -8.73 -6.40
CA VAL A 184 -16.56 -8.82 -7.87
C VAL A 184 -17.13 -10.17 -8.25
N ASN A 185 -16.57 -11.25 -7.70
CA ASN A 185 -17.01 -12.62 -7.89
C ASN A 185 -16.58 -13.48 -6.70
N ARG A 186 -16.73 -14.81 -6.78
CA ARG A 186 -16.38 -15.72 -5.68
C ARG A 186 -14.89 -15.72 -5.31
N ASN A 187 -14.02 -15.27 -6.21
CA ASN A 187 -12.57 -15.35 -6.08
C ASN A 187 -11.90 -13.99 -5.92
N LEU A 188 -12.58 -12.88 -6.24
CA LEU A 188 -12.02 -11.54 -6.26
C LEU A 188 -12.88 -10.54 -5.49
N MET A 189 -12.21 -9.80 -4.60
CA MET A 189 -12.69 -8.57 -3.98
C MET A 189 -11.73 -7.42 -4.31
N LEU A 190 -12.27 -6.24 -4.64
CA LEU A 190 -11.49 -5.01 -4.70
C LEU A 190 -11.49 -4.32 -3.34
N GLU A 191 -10.36 -3.72 -2.99
CA GLU A 191 -10.19 -2.92 -1.77
C GLU A 191 -9.56 -1.57 -2.10
N TYR A 192 -10.04 -0.51 -1.43
CA TYR A 192 -9.31 0.75 -1.31
C TYR A 192 -9.24 1.12 0.17
N GLY A 193 -8.06 1.02 0.77
CA GLY A 193 -7.89 1.18 2.22
C GLY A 193 -6.53 1.75 2.60
N GLY A 194 -6.47 2.41 3.75
CA GLY A 194 -5.22 2.93 4.33
C GLY A 194 -4.83 2.16 5.59
N GLY A 195 -3.53 1.98 5.82
CA GLY A 195 -3.02 1.26 7.00
C GLY A 195 -3.06 2.05 8.32
N ALA A 196 -3.06 3.39 8.26
CA ALA A 196 -2.91 4.26 9.45
C ALA A 196 -4.12 5.18 9.71
N ILE A 197 -4.91 5.51 8.70
CA ILE A 197 -6.10 6.36 8.79
C ILE A 197 -7.26 5.57 8.19
N GLY A 198 -8.41 5.58 8.88
CA GLY A 198 -9.54 4.65 8.76
C GLY A 198 -10.14 4.43 7.36
N PRO A 199 -11.28 3.72 7.28
CA PRO A 199 -11.78 3.14 6.04
C PRO A 199 -11.89 4.19 4.94
N GLN A 200 -11.28 3.91 3.80
CA GLN A 200 -11.35 4.74 2.60
C GLN A 200 -12.44 4.17 1.70
N CYS A 201 -13.28 5.03 1.12
CA CYS A 201 -14.28 4.57 0.17
C CYS A 201 -13.76 4.74 -1.25
N PHE A 202 -14.14 3.83 -2.14
CA PHE A 202 -14.07 4.10 -3.56
C PHE A 202 -14.78 5.42 -3.89
N PRO A 203 -14.16 6.26 -4.75
CA PRO A 203 -14.67 7.57 -5.14
C PRO A 203 -16.02 7.45 -5.86
N ASP A 204 -16.15 6.42 -6.67
CA ASP A 204 -17.33 6.12 -7.46
C ASP A 204 -18.18 5.13 -6.68
N LYS A 205 -19.12 5.68 -5.90
CA LYS A 205 -20.23 4.89 -5.36
C LYS A 205 -21.15 4.56 -6.52
N ASN A 206 -21.05 3.34 -7.05
CA ASN A 206 -22.06 2.80 -7.95
C ASN A 206 -23.46 2.90 -7.31
#